data_AF-T1B2B1-F1
#
_entry.id   AF-T1B2B1-F1
#
_cell.length_a   1.000
_cell.length_b   1.000
_cell.length_c   1.000
_cell.angle_alpha   90.00
_cell.angle_beta   90.00
_cell.angle_gamma   90.00
#
_symmetry.space_group_name_H-M   'P 1'
#
loop_
_entity.id
_entity.type
_entity.pdbx_description
1 polymer ?
#
loop_
_entity_poly.entity_id
_entity_poly.type
_entity_poly.pdbx_seq_one_letter_code
_entity_poly.pdbx_strand_id
1 'polypeptide(L)'
;NRIEHRLFAFITQNWRGKPLLTHQVIIQLIASTTTEKGLTVQCRLDETTYDKGIKISDAEMAKLNIKPADFHGDWNYTIRPREPES
;
A
#
# COMPACT_ATOMS: atom_id res chain seq x y z
N ASN A 1 -1.88 11.09 2.74
CA ASN A 1 -0.70 10.45 3.37
C ASN A 1 0.61 10.85 2.65
N ARG A 2 1.54 11.55 3.31
CA ARG A 2 2.75 12.13 2.67
C ARG A 2 3.72 11.07 2.09
N ILE A 3 3.72 9.85 2.62
CA ILE A 3 4.61 8.77 2.16
C ILE A 3 4.11 8.21 0.82
N GLU A 4 2.82 7.89 0.73
CA GLU A 4 2.16 7.44 -0.50
C GLU A 4 2.31 8.46 -1.63
N HIS A 5 2.05 9.75 -1.36
CA HIS A 5 2.22 10.80 -2.35
C HIS A 5 3.65 10.89 -2.89
N ARG A 6 4.67 10.69 -2.04
CA ARG A 6 6.08 10.68 -2.48
C ARG A 6 6.37 9.48 -3.36
N LEU A 7 5.89 8.29 -2.98
CA LEU A 7 6.05 7.06 -3.76
C LEU A 7 5.42 7.20 -5.15
N PHE A 8 4.14 7.58 -5.21
CA PHE A 8 3.40 7.68 -6.47
C PHE A 8 3.94 8.76 -7.40
N ALA A 9 4.44 9.88 -6.86
CA ALA A 9 5.07 10.93 -7.66
C ALA A 9 6.29 10.41 -8.43
N PHE A 10 7.18 9.65 -7.78
CA PHE A 10 8.38 9.11 -8.43
C PHE A 10 8.06 7.96 -9.39
N ILE A 11 7.07 7.11 -9.08
CA ILE A 11 6.61 6.07 -10.02
C ILE A 11 6.08 6.73 -11.30
N THR A 12 5.22 7.75 -11.17
CA THR A 12 4.63 8.46 -12.31
C THR A 12 5.70 9.14 -13.17
N GLN A 13 6.73 9.73 -12.55
CA GLN A 13 7.87 10.29 -13.26
C GLN A 13 8.64 9.23 -14.05
N ASN A 14 8.88 8.05 -13.45
CA ASN A 14 9.58 6.95 -14.12
C ASN A 14 8.82 6.38 -15.32
N TRP A 15 7.50 6.52 -15.35
CA TRP A 15 6.62 6.06 -16.43
C TRP A 15 6.51 7.04 -17.61
N ARG A 16 6.95 8.29 -17.43
CA ARG A 16 6.75 9.34 -18.44
C ARG A 16 7.32 8.93 -19.81
N GLY A 17 6.45 8.87 -20.81
CA GLY A 17 6.83 8.51 -22.19
C GLY A 17 7.04 7.03 -22.44
N LYS A 18 6.71 6.15 -21.47
CA LYS A 18 6.82 4.69 -21.62
C LYS A 18 5.43 4.06 -21.73
N PRO A 19 5.15 3.29 -22.79
CA PRO A 19 3.84 2.67 -22.96
C PRO A 19 3.66 1.50 -21.98
N LEU A 20 2.51 1.47 -21.28
CA LEU A 20 2.18 0.49 -20.25
C LEU A 20 1.42 -0.71 -20.86
N LEU A 21 2.10 -1.49 -21.70
CA LEU A 21 1.43 -2.47 -22.58
C LEU A 21 1.14 -3.82 -21.91
N THR A 22 1.91 -4.21 -20.91
CA THR A 22 1.77 -5.51 -20.25
C THR A 22 1.99 -5.38 -18.74
N HIS A 23 1.44 -6.32 -17.96
CA HIS A 23 1.70 -6.40 -16.52
C HIS A 23 3.20 -6.47 -16.21
N GLN A 24 3.97 -7.22 -17.00
CA GLN A 24 5.42 -7.31 -16.85
C GLN A 24 6.09 -5.94 -17.02
N VAL A 25 5.72 -5.16 -18.05
CA VAL A 25 6.27 -3.81 -18.27
C VAL A 25 5.91 -2.90 -17.10
N ILE A 26 4.67 -2.96 -16.63
CA ILE A 26 4.23 -2.15 -15.48
C ILE A 26 5.03 -2.50 -14.23
N ILE A 27 5.19 -3.79 -13.90
CA ILE A 27 5.96 -4.26 -12.75
C ILE A 27 7.42 -3.80 -12.84
N GLN A 28 8.07 -3.99 -13.98
CA GLN A 28 9.45 -3.56 -14.20
C GLN A 28 9.61 -2.04 -14.05
N LEU A 29 8.64 -1.25 -14.52
CA LEU A 29 8.68 0.20 -14.42
C LEU A 29 8.42 0.71 -13.00
N ILE A 30 7.60 0.02 -12.21
CA ILE A 30 7.43 0.37 -10.79
C ILE A 30 8.69 -0.03 -10.01
N ALA A 31 9.18 -1.26 -10.21
CA ALA A 31 10.33 -1.79 -9.47
C ALA A 31 11.65 -1.04 -9.78
N SER A 32 11.76 -0.41 -10.95
CA SER A 32 12.92 0.40 -11.30
C SER A 32 12.89 1.82 -10.72
N THR A 33 11.86 2.20 -9.96
CA THR A 33 11.82 3.51 -9.30
C THR A 33 12.80 3.56 -8.14
N THR A 34 13.85 4.38 -8.30
CA THR A 34 14.81 4.70 -7.24
C THR A 34 15.03 6.21 -7.11
N THR A 35 15.42 6.70 -5.94
CA THR A 35 15.81 8.12 -5.76
C THR A 35 17.18 8.22 -5.07
N GLU A 36 17.89 9.33 -5.30
CA GLU A 36 19.18 9.62 -4.64
C GLU A 36 19.09 9.59 -3.10
N LYS A 37 17.92 9.89 -2.55
CA LYS A 37 17.64 9.86 -1.11
C LYS A 37 17.32 8.45 -0.57
N GLY A 38 17.54 7.40 -1.36
CA GLY A 38 17.44 6.01 -0.92
C GLY A 38 16.05 5.38 -0.99
N LEU A 39 15.08 5.99 -1.68
CA LEU A 39 13.83 5.28 -1.99
C LEU A 39 14.12 4.13 -2.96
N THR A 40 13.70 2.93 -2.63
CA THR A 40 13.66 1.76 -3.52
C THR A 40 12.26 1.17 -3.49
N VAL A 41 11.72 0.84 -4.66
CA VAL A 41 10.35 0.31 -4.80
C VAL A 41 10.42 -1.15 -5.22
N GLN A 42 9.66 -2.00 -4.55
CA GLN A 42 9.44 -3.37 -4.97
C GLN A 42 8.01 -3.52 -5.50
N CYS A 43 7.87 -4.23 -6.61
CA CYS A 43 6.58 -4.52 -7.22
C CYS A 43 6.56 -5.97 -7.67
N ARG A 44 5.41 -6.62 -7.47
CA ARG A 44 5.17 -7.99 -7.91
C ARG A 44 3.72 -8.11 -8.37
N LEU A 45 3.48 -9.04 -9.29
CA LEU A 45 2.11 -9.46 -9.58
C LEU A 45 1.60 -10.28 -8.41
N ASP A 46 0.39 -9.97 -7.95
CA ASP A 46 -0.34 -10.81 -7.01
C ASP A 46 -1.47 -11.51 -7.76
N GLU A 47 -1.33 -12.81 -7.95
CA GLU A 47 -2.31 -13.67 -8.63
C GLU A 47 -3.26 -14.34 -7.62
N THR A 48 -3.14 -14.00 -6.34
CA THR A 48 -4.03 -14.52 -5.29
C THR A 48 -5.46 -14.10 -5.58
N THR A 49 -6.37 -15.07 -5.53
CA THR A 49 -7.80 -14.77 -5.60
C THR A 49 -8.29 -14.45 -4.20
N TYR A 50 -8.85 -13.25 -4.03
CA TYR A 50 -9.46 -12.81 -2.78
C TYR A 50 -10.97 -12.87 -2.90
N ASP A 51 -11.61 -13.58 -1.98
CA ASP A 51 -13.07 -13.62 -1.91
C ASP A 51 -13.62 -12.21 -1.67
N LYS A 52 -14.58 -11.82 -2.51
CA LYS A 52 -15.22 -10.51 -2.43
C LYS A 52 -16.46 -10.59 -1.53
N GLY A 53 -16.78 -9.48 -0.89
CA GLY A 53 -17.99 -9.39 -0.06
C GLY A 53 -17.88 -10.08 1.30
N ILE A 54 -16.66 -10.41 1.74
CA ILE A 54 -16.42 -10.83 3.13
C ILE A 54 -16.91 -9.71 4.06
N LYS A 55 -17.93 -10.01 4.86
CA LYS A 55 -18.39 -9.12 5.91
C LYS A 55 -17.65 -9.46 7.20
N ILE A 56 -16.90 -8.49 7.70
CA ILE A 56 -16.28 -8.57 9.03
C ILE A 56 -17.27 -7.97 10.02
N SER A 57 -17.52 -8.67 11.12
CA SER A 57 -18.39 -8.15 12.19
C SER A 57 -17.71 -7.00 12.94
N ASP A 58 -18.50 -6.12 13.55
CA ASP A 58 -17.96 -5.04 14.40
C ASP A 58 -17.12 -5.61 15.55
N ALA A 59 -17.48 -6.79 16.07
CA ALA A 59 -16.73 -7.48 17.11
C ALA A 59 -15.34 -7.94 16.64
N GLU A 60 -15.23 -8.46 15.42
CA GLU A 60 -13.94 -8.82 14.83
C GLU A 60 -13.10 -7.59 14.50
N MET A 61 -13.73 -6.53 14.01
CA MET A 61 -13.10 -5.26 13.71
C MET A 61 -12.55 -4.61 15.00
N ALA A 62 -13.30 -4.65 16.10
CA ALA A 62 -12.88 -4.14 17.41
C ALA A 62 -11.67 -4.87 18.01
N LYS A 63 -11.37 -6.10 17.56
CA LYS A 63 -10.16 -6.83 17.98
C LYS A 63 -8.88 -6.25 17.37
N LEU A 64 -8.97 -5.41 16.33
CA LEU A 64 -7.78 -4.77 15.76
C LEU A 64 -7.32 -3.63 16.66
N ASN A 65 -6.02 -3.60 16.96
CA ASN A 65 -5.38 -2.55 17.74
C ASN A 65 -5.08 -1.33 16.84
N ILE A 66 -6.14 -0.65 16.39
CA ILE A 66 -6.08 0.52 15.53
C ILE A 66 -6.27 1.79 16.38
N LYS A 67 -5.31 2.71 16.30
CA LYS A 67 -5.41 4.05 16.86
C LYS A 67 -5.61 5.07 15.72
N PRO A 68 -6.80 5.65 15.56
CA PRO A 68 -7.04 6.75 14.63
C PRO A 68 -6.18 7.98 14.98
N ALA A 69 -5.79 8.75 13.97
CA ALA A 69 -5.16 10.05 14.15
C ALA A 69 -6.20 11.14 14.44
N ASP A 70 -5.79 12.21 15.13
CA ASP A 70 -6.67 13.33 15.46
C ASP A 70 -7.18 14.08 14.22
N PHE A 71 -6.41 14.04 13.11
CA PHE A 71 -6.77 14.63 11.83
C PHE A 71 -7.04 13.54 10.78
N HIS A 72 -8.29 13.46 10.31
CA HIS A 72 -8.77 12.42 9.39
C HIS A 72 -8.46 10.99 9.86
N GLY A 73 -8.88 10.65 11.09
CA GLY A 73 -8.67 9.32 11.69
C GLY A 73 -9.35 8.17 10.94
N ASP A 74 -10.33 8.49 10.10
CA ASP A 74 -10.98 7.59 9.14
C ASP A 74 -10.02 7.12 8.03
N TRP A 75 -8.99 7.91 7.70
CA TRP A 75 -7.97 7.58 6.70
C TRP A 75 -6.59 7.33 7.30
N ASN A 76 -6.25 8.07 8.36
CA ASN A 76 -4.94 8.08 8.99
C ASN A 76 -5.03 7.36 10.34
N TYR A 77 -4.42 6.19 10.44
CA TYR A 77 -4.41 5.41 11.68
C TYR A 77 -3.07 4.70 11.87
N THR A 78 -2.79 4.31 13.11
CA THR A 78 -1.68 3.42 13.45
C THR A 78 -2.26 2.07 13.86
N ILE A 79 -1.88 0.99 13.17
CA ILE A 79 -2.17 -0.37 13.62
C ILE A 79 -0.97 -0.92 14.40
N ARG A 80 -1.23 -1.51 15.56
CA ARG A 80 -0.21 -2.13 16.41
C ARG A 80 -0.42 -3.66 16.46
N PRO A 81 0.61 -4.43 16.80
CA PRO A 81 0.44 -5.85 17.10
C PRO A 81 -0.66 -6.04 18.15
N ARG A 82 -1.44 -7.11 17.99
CA ARG A 82 -2.32 -7.60 19.05
C ARG A 82 -1.46 -8.29 20.09
N GLU A 83 -1.77 -8.09 21.37
CA GLU A 83 -1.15 -8.91 22.40
C GLU A 83 -1.56 -10.37 22.18
N PRO A 84 -0.62 -11.32 22.31
CA PRO A 84 -0.98 -12.73 22.21
C PRO A 84 -2.00 -13.07 23.30
N GLU A 85 -3.08 -13.76 22.92
CA GLU A 85 -4.02 -14.31 23.90
C GLU A 85 -3.23 -15.24 24.85
N SER A 86 -3.31 -14.96 26.16
CA SER A 86 -2.65 -15.73 27.22
C SER A 86 -3.42 -16.98 27.59
#